data_AF-A0A9D9U8F2-F1
#
_entry.id   AF-A0A9D9U8F2-F1
#
_cell.length_a   1.000
_cell.length_b   1.000
_cell.length_c   1.000
_cell.angle_alpha   90.00
_cell.angle_beta   90.00
_cell.angle_gamma   90.00
#
_symmetry.space_group_name_H-M   'P 1'
#
loop_
_entity.id
_entity.type
_entity.pdbx_description
1 polymer ?
#
loop_
_entity_poly.entity_id
_entity_poly.type
_entity_poly.pdbx_seq_one_letter_code
_entity_poly.pdbx_strand_id
1 'polypeptide(L)'
;AIEQAHPGLSVEVVRHPGNRSTGTWCDAQQALWPERVPSGFVIQAKRWVVERTHAWNERARRLIAHHDRSAWAPVAWVWLTEARMLATRLAG
;
A
#
# COMPACT_ATOMS: atom_id res chain seq x y z
N ALA A 1 1.28 23.05 -20.09
CA ALA A 1 2.51 23.13 -19.27
C ALA A 1 3.02 21.75 -18.84
N ILE A 2 2.31 20.97 -18.03
CA ILE A 2 2.76 19.62 -17.59
C ILE A 2 2.44 18.54 -18.63
N GLU A 3 1.20 18.47 -19.12
CA GLU A 3 0.77 17.45 -20.11
C GLU A 3 1.44 17.63 -21.48
N GLN A 4 1.72 18.89 -21.87
CA GLN A 4 2.52 19.19 -23.06
C GLN A 4 3.96 18.70 -22.96
N ALA A 5 4.53 18.65 -21.75
CA ALA A 5 5.87 18.11 -21.52
C ALA A 5 5.86 16.57 -21.41
N HIS A 6 4.70 15.98 -21.09
CA HIS A 6 4.54 14.54 -20.84
C HIS A 6 3.27 13.99 -21.50
N PRO A 7 3.33 13.60 -22.79
CA PRO A 7 2.15 13.23 -23.58
C PRO A 7 1.38 12.00 -23.07
N GLY A 8 1.98 11.21 -22.17
CA GLY A 8 1.36 10.02 -21.57
C GLY A 8 0.76 10.25 -20.18
N LEU A 9 0.81 11.47 -19.65
CA LEU A 9 0.22 11.81 -18.35
C LEU A 9 -1.06 12.60 -18.55
N SER A 10 -2.15 12.09 -17.96
CA SER A 10 -3.38 12.84 -17.76
C SER A 10 -3.32 13.47 -16.37
N VAL A 11 -3.48 14.79 -16.28
CA VAL A 11 -3.39 15.53 -15.03
C VAL A 11 -4.72 16.19 -14.72
N GLU A 12 -5.22 15.96 -13.51
CA GLU A 12 -6.40 16.64 -13.00
C GLU A 12 -6.04 17.52 -11.79
N VAL A 13 -6.57 18.74 -11.77
CA VAL A 13 -6.40 19.67 -10.64
C VAL A 13 -7.52 19.47 -9.62
N VAL A 14 -7.25 18.69 -8.57
CA VAL A 14 -8.21 18.48 -7.47
C VAL A 14 -8.11 19.62 -6.45
N ARG A 15 -9.25 20.25 -6.12
CA ARG A 15 -9.33 21.36 -5.15
C ARG A 15 -9.87 20.90 -3.80
N HIS A 16 -9.43 21.58 -2.74
CA HIS A 16 -9.70 21.23 -1.35
C HIS A 16 -11.21 21.25 -0.99
N PRO A 17 -11.72 20.28 -0.20
CA PRO A 17 -13.15 20.14 0.13
C PRO A 17 -13.77 21.33 0.89
N GLY A 18 -12.95 22.25 1.42
CA GLY A 18 -13.41 23.49 2.05
C GLY A 18 -13.73 24.64 1.07
N ASN A 19 -13.46 24.48 -0.22
CA ASN A 19 -13.73 25.51 -1.24
C ASN A 19 -15.21 25.45 -1.69
N ARG A 20 -16.07 26.30 -1.13
CA ARG A 20 -17.54 26.28 -1.34
C ARG A 20 -18.01 26.85 -2.68
N SER A 21 -17.11 27.19 -3.59
CA SER A 21 -17.44 27.90 -4.85
C SER A 21 -17.76 26.98 -6.04
N THR A 22 -17.67 25.66 -5.91
CA THR A 22 -17.90 24.73 -7.03
C THR A 22 -18.40 23.36 -6.52
N GLY A 23 -19.38 22.75 -7.19
CA GLY A 23 -20.05 21.51 -6.78
C GLY A 23 -19.16 20.24 -6.76
N THR A 24 -19.70 19.15 -6.23
CA THR A 24 -18.97 17.92 -5.83
C THR A 24 -18.85 16.88 -6.95
N TRP A 25 -17.63 16.41 -7.21
CA TRP A 25 -17.34 15.25 -8.06
C TRP A 25 -17.42 13.92 -7.27
N CYS A 26 -17.76 12.81 -7.94
CA CYS A 26 -17.82 11.48 -7.34
C CYS A 26 -16.80 10.55 -8.04
N ASP A 27 -15.83 10.02 -7.29
CA ASP A 27 -14.69 9.21 -7.76
C ASP A 27 -14.90 7.70 -7.47
N ALA A 28 -14.29 6.82 -8.28
CA ALA A 28 -14.30 5.36 -8.08
C ALA A 28 -13.38 4.92 -6.91
N GLN A 29 -12.37 5.72 -6.59
CA GLN A 29 -11.53 5.53 -5.42
C GLN A 29 -12.24 6.09 -4.18
N GLN A 30 -12.51 5.21 -3.20
CA GLN A 30 -13.04 5.64 -1.90
C GLN A 30 -12.07 6.59 -1.21
N ALA A 31 -12.61 7.52 -0.41
CA ALA A 31 -11.81 8.49 0.31
C ALA A 31 -10.71 7.79 1.13
N LEU A 32 -9.45 8.13 0.84
CA LEU A 32 -8.26 7.60 1.54
C LEU A 32 -8.26 7.92 3.03
N TRP A 33 -9.04 8.93 3.43
CA TRP A 33 -9.12 9.43 4.79
C TRP A 33 -10.58 9.41 5.25
N PRO A 34 -10.85 8.98 6.48
CA PRO A 34 -12.18 9.11 7.05
C PRO A 34 -12.52 10.59 7.20
N GLU A 35 -13.78 10.96 6.90
CA GLU A 35 -14.28 12.33 7.04
C GLU A 35 -14.11 12.87 8.48
N ARG A 36 -14.11 11.97 9.46
CA ARG A 36 -13.79 12.28 10.85
C ARG A 36 -12.68 11.37 11.36
N VAL A 37 -11.59 11.99 11.80
CA VAL A 37 -10.52 11.27 12.52
C VAL A 37 -11.06 10.81 13.86
N PRO A 38 -10.99 9.51 14.20
CA PRO A 38 -11.40 9.01 15.50
C PRO A 38 -10.55 9.66 16.60
N SER A 39 -11.16 10.09 17.70
CA SER A 39 -10.45 10.71 18.83
C SER A 39 -9.72 9.70 19.72
N GLY A 40 -9.53 8.46 19.25
CA GLY A 40 -8.98 7.35 20.03
C GLY A 40 -8.61 6.15 19.17
N PHE A 41 -8.10 5.10 19.81
CA PHE A 41 -7.70 3.88 19.13
C PHE A 41 -8.91 3.14 18.53
N VAL A 42 -8.87 2.88 17.23
CA VAL A 42 -9.85 2.06 16.54
C VAL A 42 -9.23 0.70 16.23
N ILE A 43 -9.86 -0.37 16.73
CA ILE A 43 -9.47 -1.73 16.39
C ILE A 43 -9.70 -1.94 14.89
N GLN A 44 -8.62 -2.19 14.17
CA GLN A 44 -8.68 -2.56 12.76
C GLN A 44 -8.82 -4.08 12.67
N ALA A 45 -10.00 -4.55 12.25
CA ALA A 45 -10.26 -5.98 12.10
C ALA A 45 -9.19 -6.60 11.18
N LYS A 46 -8.63 -7.74 11.61
CA LYS A 46 -7.58 -8.48 10.88
C LYS A 46 -6.25 -7.73 10.65
N ARG A 47 -6.02 -6.56 11.26
CA ARG A 47 -4.73 -5.85 11.18
C ARG A 47 -3.55 -6.71 11.61
N TRP A 48 -3.75 -7.58 12.61
CA TRP A 48 -2.74 -8.53 13.05
C TRP A 48 -2.27 -9.47 11.94
N VAL A 49 -3.13 -9.79 10.96
CA VAL A 49 -2.76 -10.65 9.82
C VAL A 49 -1.74 -9.93 8.96
N VAL A 50 -2.01 -8.67 8.61
CA VAL A 50 -1.11 -7.83 7.80
C VAL A 50 0.23 -7.65 8.51
N GLU A 51 0.21 -7.26 9.78
CA GLU A 51 1.43 -7.06 10.57
C GLU A 51 2.25 -8.35 10.68
N ARG A 52 1.59 -9.50 10.88
CA ARG A 52 2.25 -10.80 11.00
C ARG A 52 2.85 -11.26 9.67
N THR A 53 2.15 -11.07 8.56
CA THR A 53 2.68 -11.34 7.22
C THR A 53 3.89 -10.46 6.91
N HIS A 54 3.86 -9.18 7.30
CA HIS A 54 5.01 -8.29 7.16
C HIS A 54 6.21 -8.81 7.95
N ALA A 55 6.00 -9.16 9.23
CA ALA A 55 7.04 -9.69 10.10
C ALA A 55 7.66 -10.99 9.56
N TRP A 56 6.86 -11.88 8.95
CA TRP A 56 7.38 -13.10 8.29
C TRP A 56 8.26 -12.77 7.08
N ASN A 57 7.81 -11.85 6.23
CA ASN A 57 8.55 -11.42 5.04
C ASN A 57 9.85 -10.67 5.38
N GLU A 58 9.86 -9.87 6.44
CA GLU A 58 11.06 -9.19 6.93
C GLU A 58 12.06 -10.15 7.58
N ARG A 59 11.59 -11.14 8.36
CA ARG A 59 12.48 -12.15 8.95
C ARG A 59 13.28 -12.92 7.90
N ALA A 60 12.66 -13.22 6.76
CA ALA A 60 13.32 -13.90 5.64
C ALA A 60 14.35 -12.98 4.94
N ARG A 61 14.13 -11.67 4.95
CA ARG A 61 15.03 -10.66 4.39
C ARG A 61 15.93 -10.06 5.48
N ARG A 62 17.03 -10.75 5.79
CA ARG A 62 18.06 -10.23 6.73
C ARG A 62 18.83 -9.01 6.20
N LEU A 63 18.71 -8.68 4.91
CA LEU A 63 19.16 -7.38 4.37
C LEU A 63 17.97 -6.42 4.31
N ILE A 64 18.17 -5.23 4.86
CA ILE A 64 17.28 -4.07 4.70
C ILE A 64 16.93 -3.91 3.21
N ALA A 65 15.64 -3.79 2.90
CA ALA A 65 15.10 -3.68 1.53
C ALA A 65 15.81 -2.61 0.67
N HIS A 66 16.41 -1.60 1.31
CA HIS A 66 17.17 -0.52 0.66
C HIS A 66 18.49 -0.98 -0.01
N HIS A 67 18.95 -2.22 0.20
CA HIS A 67 20.15 -2.75 -0.45
C HIS A 67 19.87 -3.64 -1.66
N ASP A 68 18.60 -3.86 -2.01
CA ASP A 68 18.25 -4.62 -3.20
C ASP A 68 18.68 -3.83 -4.46
N ARG A 69 19.67 -4.36 -5.19
CA ARG A 69 20.12 -3.80 -6.47
C ARG A 69 19.22 -4.20 -7.65
N SER A 70 18.18 -5.00 -7.39
CA SER A 70 17.24 -5.49 -8.39
C SER A 70 15.82 -5.16 -7.94
N ALA A 71 15.03 -4.59 -8.85
CA ALA A 71 13.60 -4.35 -8.63
C ALA A 71 12.81 -5.66 -8.46
N TRP A 72 13.36 -6.80 -8.88
CA TRP A 72 12.69 -8.09 -8.82
C TRP A 72 12.98 -8.89 -7.54
N ALA A 73 14.12 -8.62 -6.89
CA ALA A 73 14.52 -9.31 -5.67
C ALA A 73 13.46 -9.20 -4.54
N PRO A 74 12.86 -8.02 -4.26
CA PRO A 74 11.81 -7.91 -3.26
C PRO A 74 10.61 -8.83 -3.54
N VAL A 75 10.19 -8.94 -4.80
CA VAL A 75 9.05 -9.76 -5.22
C VAL A 75 9.36 -11.25 -5.05
N ALA A 76 10.56 -11.68 -5.46
CA ALA A 76 10.99 -13.07 -5.30
C ALA A 76 11.02 -13.51 -3.83
N TRP A 77 11.47 -12.62 -2.92
CA TRP A 77 11.51 -12.91 -1.49
C TRP A 77 10.12 -13.09 -0.86
N VAL A 78 9.11 -12.36 -1.32
CA VAL A 78 7.73 -12.56 -0.87
C VAL A 78 7.27 -13.98 -1.24
N TRP A 79 7.41 -14.38 -2.51
CA TRP A 79 7.02 -15.71 -2.96
C TRP A 79 7.77 -16.83 -2.25
N LEU A 80 9.08 -16.67 -2.06
CA LEU A 80 9.91 -17.66 -1.36
C LEU A 80 9.47 -17.83 0.11
N THR A 81 9.17 -16.73 0.80
CA THR A 81 8.72 -16.76 2.19
C THR A 81 7.39 -17.50 2.32
N GLU A 82 6.41 -17.14 1.50
CA GLU A 82 5.08 -17.75 1.52
C GLU A 82 5.14 -19.24 1.13
N ALA A 83 5.92 -19.60 0.10
CA ALA A 83 6.12 -20.98 -0.31
C ALA A 83 6.77 -21.83 0.79
N ARG A 84 7.78 -21.29 1.48
CA ARG A 84 8.44 -21.99 2.60
C ARG A 84 7.47 -22.21 3.76
N MET A 85 6.65 -21.21 4.09
CA MET A 85 5.63 -21.32 5.13
C MET A 85 4.57 -22.36 4.80
N LEU A 86 4.08 -22.38 3.54
CA LEU A 86 3.15 -23.38 3.06
C LEU A 86 3.77 -24.78 3.14
N ALA A 87 4.99 -24.96 2.62
CA ALA A 87 5.69 -26.24 2.66
C ALA A 87 5.89 -26.74 4.11
N THR A 88 6.23 -25.86 5.05
CA THR A 88 6.37 -26.22 6.47
C THR A 88 5.05 -26.68 7.09
N ARG A 89 3.91 -26.11 6.66
CA ARG A 89 2.58 -26.53 7.13
C ARG A 89 2.13 -27.86 6.52
N LEU A 90 2.56 -28.15 5.29
CA LEU A 90 2.22 -29.40 4.58
C LEU A 90 3.10 -30.57 4.99
N ALA A 91 4.33 -30.31 5.45
CA ALA A 91 5.27 -31.33 5.92
C ALA A 91 5.09 -31.72 7.40
N GLY A 92 4.17 -31.05 8.11
CA GLY A 92 3.82 -31.33 9.50
C GLY A 92 2.61 -32.24 9.62
#